data_AF-A0ABC9P5N0-F1
#
_entry.id   AF-A0ABC9P5N0-F1
#
_cell.length_a   1.000
_cell.length_b   1.000
_cell.length_c   1.000
_cell.angle_alpha   90.00
_cell.angle_beta   90.00
_cell.angle_gamma   90.00
#
_symmetry.space_group_name_H-M   'P 1'
#
loop_
_entity.id
_entity.type
_entity.pdbx_description
1 polymer ?
#
loop_
_entity_poly.entity_id
_entity_poly.type
_entity_poly.pdbx_seq_one_letter_code
_entity_poly.pdbx_strand_id
1 'polypeptide(L)'
;YLKLCNRTKTLIHEITHADLHAPEFDKNSSIKTTKSTKEVEAESTAFVVCEHYGIDTKDYSFPYLAAWSSDKELKELKNSFEVILKQADNLIKKIDKNLAELQKEVTKEKEEKQSTLSLSDQLEEFEDKAKSLNEQRDKEKLINKIRQTKEQKDVSTL
;
A
#
# COMPACT_ATOMS: atom_id res chain seq x y z
N TYR A 1 -0.40 -7.48 20.06
CA TYR A 1 -0.38 -6.03 19.81
C TYR A 1 0.98 -5.37 20.13
N LEU A 2 1.71 -5.73 21.21
CA LEU A 2 3.08 -5.22 21.49
C LEU A 2 4.18 -5.54 20.45
N LYS A 3 3.97 -6.55 19.58
CA LYS A 3 4.99 -6.98 18.59
C LYS A 3 5.12 -6.06 17.37
N LEU A 4 4.16 -5.19 17.09
CA LEU A 4 4.15 -4.38 15.86
C LEU A 4 4.86 -3.02 16.05
N CYS A 5 4.58 -2.31 17.16
CA CYS A 5 5.26 -1.05 17.49
C CYS A 5 6.79 -1.20 17.53
N ASN A 6 7.27 -2.29 18.14
CA ASN A 6 8.70 -2.58 18.20
C ASN A 6 9.33 -2.79 16.82
N ARG A 7 8.60 -3.36 15.85
CA ARG A 7 9.15 -3.60 14.50
C ARG A 7 9.25 -2.31 13.70
N THR A 8 8.24 -1.45 13.74
CA THR A 8 8.28 -0.17 13.02
C THR A 8 9.38 0.73 13.57
N LYS A 9 9.55 0.79 14.90
CA LYS A 9 10.65 1.54 15.52
C LYS A 9 12.00 1.00 15.07
N THR A 10 12.20 -0.32 15.10
CA THR A 10 13.48 -0.93 14.73
C THR A 10 13.79 -0.64 13.26
N LEU A 11 12.80 -0.76 12.37
CA LEU A 11 13.01 -0.44 10.96
C LEU A 11 13.43 1.03 10.76
N ILE A 12 12.75 1.98 11.40
CA ILE A 12 13.09 3.40 11.29
C ILE A 12 14.46 3.68 11.91
N HIS A 13 14.79 3.02 13.02
CA HIS A 13 16.09 3.12 13.67
C HIS A 13 17.22 2.64 12.75
N GLU A 14 17.08 1.46 12.13
CA GLU A 14 18.07 0.94 11.17
C GLU A 14 18.17 1.81 9.90
N ILE A 15 17.04 2.33 9.38
CA ILE A 15 17.04 3.27 8.25
C ILE A 15 17.78 4.55 8.63
N THR A 16 17.58 5.04 9.86
CA THR A 16 18.27 6.24 10.34
C THR A 16 19.78 5.99 10.46
N HIS A 17 20.19 4.82 10.95
CA HIS A 17 21.60 4.42 10.92
C HIS A 17 22.16 4.35 9.49
N ALA A 18 21.40 3.81 8.54
CA ALA A 18 21.82 3.76 7.14
C ALA A 18 21.94 5.17 6.52
N ASP A 19 20.99 6.07 6.79
CA ASP A 19 20.95 7.42 6.19
C ASP A 19 21.98 8.38 6.85
N LEU A 20 22.12 8.37 8.17
CA LEU A 20 22.96 9.33 8.92
C LEU A 20 24.34 8.79 9.30
N HIS A 21 24.48 7.48 9.46
CA HIS A 21 25.68 6.85 10.04
C HIS A 21 26.26 5.75 9.15
N ALA A 22 25.96 5.77 7.84
CA ALA A 22 26.59 4.86 6.90
C ALA A 22 28.13 4.92 7.03
N PRO A 23 28.83 3.76 6.95
CA PRO A 23 30.28 3.66 7.14
C PRO A 23 31.11 4.58 6.23
N GLU A 24 30.50 5.05 5.16
CA GLU A 24 31.05 5.89 4.10
C GLU A 24 31.14 7.37 4.54
N PHE A 25 30.17 7.82 5.34
CA PHE A 25 30.14 9.16 5.93
C PHE A 25 30.99 9.25 7.20
N ASP A 26 31.07 8.16 7.96
CA ASP A 26 31.84 8.09 9.21
C ASP A 26 33.36 8.20 8.99
N LYS A 27 33.85 7.84 7.80
CA LYS A 27 35.28 7.99 7.41
C LYS A 27 35.67 9.43 7.07
N ASN A 28 34.70 10.27 6.68
CA ASN A 28 34.92 11.66 6.28
C ASN A 28 34.52 12.68 7.35
N SER A 29 33.86 12.26 8.44
CA SER A 29 33.51 13.17 9.54
C SER A 29 34.72 13.44 10.43
N SER A 30 35.13 14.71 10.51
CA SER A 30 36.19 15.18 11.42
C SER A 30 35.78 15.11 12.89
N ILE A 31 34.48 14.98 13.16
CA ILE A 31 33.89 14.86 14.50
C ILE A 31 33.43 13.41 14.64
N LYS A 32 34.18 12.61 15.40
CA LYS A 32 33.74 11.27 15.80
C LYS A 32 32.56 11.42 16.76
N THR A 33 31.34 11.34 16.25
CA THR A 33 30.14 11.24 17.08
C THR A 33 30.21 9.96 17.90
N THR A 34 30.05 10.10 19.22
CA THR A 34 30.06 8.96 20.15
C THR A 34 28.95 7.99 19.78
N LYS A 35 29.19 6.68 19.92
CA LYS A 35 28.17 5.65 19.68
C LYS A 35 26.86 5.97 20.40
N SER A 36 26.92 6.41 21.66
CA SER A 36 25.74 6.81 22.43
C SER A 36 24.92 7.93 21.78
N THR A 37 25.55 8.89 21.12
CA THR A 37 24.83 9.97 20.40
C THR A 37 24.14 9.43 19.16
N LYS A 38 24.79 8.53 18.41
CA LYS A 38 24.19 7.89 17.22
C LYS A 38 22.93 7.08 17.58
N GLU A 39 23.02 6.29 18.64
CA GLU A 39 21.88 5.51 19.14
C GLU A 39 20.73 6.42 19.58
N VAL A 40 21.03 7.50 20.32
CA VAL A 40 20.03 8.47 20.78
C VAL A 40 19.39 9.22 19.60
N GLU A 41 20.17 9.63 18.60
CA GLU A 41 19.66 10.29 17.39
C GLU A 41 18.73 9.35 16.60
N ALA A 42 19.14 8.08 16.41
CA ALA A 42 18.31 7.08 15.73
C ALA A 42 17.02 6.75 16.50
N GLU A 43 17.12 6.54 17.82
CA GLU A 43 15.94 6.29 18.66
C GLU A 43 15.00 7.49 18.74
N SER A 44 15.53 8.70 18.84
CA SER A 44 14.71 9.92 18.89
C SER A 44 14.02 10.17 17.55
N THR A 45 14.71 9.91 16.43
CA THR A 45 14.12 10.01 15.08
C THR A 45 12.97 9.00 14.93
N ALA A 46 13.18 7.75 15.33
CA ALA A 46 12.14 6.73 15.29
C ALA A 46 10.91 7.10 16.13
N PHE A 47 11.12 7.71 17.31
CA PHE A 47 10.05 8.20 18.15
C PHE A 47 9.21 9.29 17.45
N VAL A 48 9.85 10.32 16.91
CA VAL A 48 9.16 11.44 16.24
C VAL A 48 8.34 10.96 15.04
N VAL A 49 8.89 10.04 14.24
CA VAL A 49 8.18 9.47 13.08
C VAL A 49 6.98 8.62 13.52
N CYS A 50 7.15 7.76 14.54
CA CYS A 50 6.05 6.96 15.06
C CYS A 50 4.93 7.82 15.67
N GLU A 51 5.30 8.87 16.42
CA GLU A 51 4.36 9.84 17.00
C GLU A 51 3.57 10.57 15.91
N HIS A 52 4.24 10.97 14.82
CA HIS A 52 3.59 11.62 13.67
C HIS A 52 2.49 10.76 13.04
N TYR A 53 2.71 9.44 12.96
CA TYR A 53 1.73 8.49 12.43
C TYR A 53 0.76 7.93 13.47
N GLY A 54 0.81 8.40 14.73
CA GLY A 54 -0.07 7.95 15.81
C GLY A 54 0.14 6.49 16.21
N ILE A 55 1.34 5.94 15.98
CA ILE A 55 1.69 4.58 16.39
C ILE A 55 1.99 4.61 17.88
N ASP A 56 1.20 3.87 18.67
CA ASP A 56 1.33 3.85 20.14
C ASP A 56 2.72 3.32 20.56
N THR A 57 3.56 4.21 21.09
CA THR A 57 4.92 3.94 21.57
C THR A 57 5.01 3.81 23.10
N LYS A 58 3.91 3.63 23.83
CA LYS A 58 3.84 3.69 25.32
C LYS A 58 4.88 2.90 26.14
N ASP A 59 5.54 1.89 25.57
CA ASP A 59 6.62 1.15 26.26
C ASP A 59 7.98 1.88 26.18
N TYR A 60 8.03 3.07 25.57
CA TYR A 60 9.26 3.82 25.36
C TYR A 60 9.59 4.66 26.59
N SER A 61 10.44 4.08 27.43
CA SER A 61 11.08 4.80 28.53
C SER A 61 12.48 5.22 28.09
N PHE A 62 12.85 6.48 28.33
CA PHE A 62 14.18 7.04 28.03
C PHE A 62 15.07 7.21 29.28
N PRO A 63 15.27 6.20 30.14
CA PRO A 63 16.03 6.39 31.38
C PRO A 63 17.50 6.75 31.12
N TYR A 64 18.06 6.34 29.96
CA TYR A 64 19.44 6.65 29.57
C TYR A 64 19.60 8.01 28.88
N LEU A 65 18.52 8.67 28.43
CA LEU A 65 18.58 9.98 27.76
C LEU A 65 18.97 11.10 28.73
N ALA A 66 18.53 11.01 29.99
CA ALA A 66 18.93 11.94 31.04
C ALA A 66 20.44 11.86 31.34
N ALA A 67 20.98 10.64 31.39
CA ALA A 67 22.42 10.41 31.58
C ALA A 67 23.24 10.78 30.33
N TRP A 68 22.69 10.60 29.14
CA TRP A 68 23.36 11.04 27.90
C TRP A 68 23.43 12.56 27.79
N SER A 69 22.35 13.26 28.19
CA SER A 69 22.29 14.72 28.09
C SER A 69 23.04 15.46 29.21
N SER A 70 23.28 14.82 30.36
CA SER A 70 24.01 15.43 31.48
C SER A 70 25.48 15.73 31.18
N ASP A 71 26.08 14.96 30.27
CA ASP A 71 27.50 15.03 29.94
C ASP A 71 27.77 15.84 28.65
N LYS A 72 26.76 16.54 28.12
CA LYS A 72 26.81 17.24 26.83
C LYS A 72 26.71 18.75 26.95
N GLU A 73 27.53 19.47 26.18
CA GLU A 73 27.38 20.91 26.04
C GLU A 73 26.09 21.26 25.29
N LEU A 74 25.46 22.38 25.68
CA LEU A 74 24.18 22.84 25.11
C LEU A 74 24.22 23.01 23.58
N LYS A 75 25.39 23.30 23.02
CA LYS A 75 25.59 23.40 21.56
C LYS A 75 25.55 22.04 20.88
N GLU A 76 26.16 21.01 21.46
CA GLU A 76 26.12 19.65 20.92
C GLU A 76 24.70 19.09 20.94
N LEU A 77 23.97 19.33 22.04
CA LEU A 77 22.58 18.87 22.18
C LEU A 77 21.66 19.50 21.12
N LYS A 78 21.80 20.81 20.89
CA LYS A 78 21.04 21.52 19.84
C LYS A 78 21.34 20.97 18.45
N ASN A 79 22.61 20.74 18.14
CA ASN A 79 23.01 20.17 16.86
C ASN A 79 22.41 18.77 16.65
N SER A 80 22.45 17.90 17.67
CA SER A 80 21.79 16.58 17.59
C SER A 80 20.28 16.69 17.38
N PHE A 81 19.60 17.62 18.05
CA PHE A 81 18.17 17.84 17.81
C PHE A 81 17.85 18.34 16.40
N GLU A 82 18.65 19.24 15.86
CA GLU A 82 18.48 19.70 14.47
C GLU A 82 18.64 18.54 13.47
N VAL A 83 19.61 17.65 13.70
CA VAL A 83 19.80 16.43 12.89
C VAL A 83 18.59 15.51 13.00
N ILE A 84 18.11 15.24 14.22
CA ILE A 84 16.93 14.40 14.48
C ILE A 84 15.70 14.95 13.75
N LEU A 85 15.40 16.24 13.91
CA LEU A 85 14.22 16.86 13.31
C LEU A 85 14.29 16.87 11.79
N LYS A 86 15.46 17.19 11.23
CA LYS A 86 15.66 17.20 9.78
C LYS A 86 15.52 15.80 9.18
N GLN A 87 16.05 14.78 9.86
CA GLN A 87 15.94 13.41 9.39
C GLN A 87 14.51 12.89 9.51
N ALA A 88 13.82 13.19 10.60
CA ALA A 88 12.41 12.83 10.77
C ALA A 88 11.54 13.45 9.67
N ASP A 89 11.70 14.75 9.36
CA ASP A 89 10.97 15.43 8.28
C ASP A 89 11.25 14.79 6.91
N ASN A 90 12.49 14.43 6.63
CA ASN A 90 12.86 13.74 5.40
C ASN A 90 12.19 12.36 5.30
N LEU A 91 12.24 11.57 6.38
CA LEU A 91 11.62 10.24 6.41
C LEU A 91 10.11 10.31 6.26
N ILE A 92 9.43 11.24 6.95
CA ILE A 92 7.99 11.45 6.82
C ILE A 92 7.64 11.79 5.38
N LYS A 93 8.32 12.76 4.75
CA LYS A 93 8.10 13.12 3.34
C LYS A 93 8.30 11.95 2.38
N LYS A 94 9.35 11.14 2.60
CA LYS A 94 9.60 9.93 1.81
C LYS A 94 8.48 8.92 1.99
N ILE A 95 8.04 8.65 3.21
CA ILE A 95 6.96 7.71 3.51
C ILE A 95 5.65 8.19 2.89
N ASP A 96 5.29 9.47 3.08
CA ASP A 96 4.07 10.06 2.54
C ASP A 96 4.03 10.00 1.01
N LYS A 97 5.16 10.28 0.35
CA LYS A 97 5.27 10.16 -1.10
C LYS A 97 5.03 8.72 -1.57
N ASN A 98 5.72 7.75 -0.96
CA ASN A 98 5.55 6.34 -1.32
C ASN A 98 4.12 5.85 -1.03
N LEU A 99 3.52 6.30 0.07
CA LEU A 99 2.13 5.96 0.41
C LEU A 99 1.15 6.50 -0.63
N ALA A 100 1.35 7.74 -1.09
CA ALA A 100 0.53 8.35 -2.13
C ALA A 100 0.69 7.65 -3.49
N GLU A 101 1.88 7.16 -3.82
CA GLU A 101 2.13 6.37 -5.03
C GLU A 101 1.44 5.00 -4.97
N LEU A 102 1.59 4.27 -3.85
CA LEU A 102 0.93 2.98 -3.63
C LEU A 102 -0.60 3.10 -3.63
N GLN A 103 -1.16 4.17 -3.07
CA GLN A 103 -2.61 4.40 -3.11
C GLN A 103 -3.13 4.54 -4.54
N LYS A 104 -2.38 5.21 -5.44
CA LYS A 104 -2.75 5.35 -6.85
C LYS A 104 -2.75 4.02 -7.59
N GLU A 105 -1.76 3.17 -7.33
CA GLU A 105 -1.67 1.83 -7.90
C GLU A 105 -2.84 0.95 -7.44
N VAL A 106 -3.15 0.97 -6.14
CA VAL A 106 -4.29 0.22 -5.58
C VAL A 106 -5.64 0.69 -6.13
N THR A 107 -5.83 1.99 -6.37
CA THR A 107 -7.06 2.50 -7.01
C THR A 107 -7.17 2.06 -8.47
N LYS A 108 -6.07 2.10 -9.23
CA LYS A 108 -6.07 1.63 -10.62
C LYS A 108 -6.38 0.14 -10.71
N GLU A 109 -5.75 -0.68 -9.88
CA GLU A 109 -6.02 -2.13 -9.85
C GLU A 109 -7.47 -2.44 -9.45
N LYS A 110 -8.06 -1.66 -8.55
CA LYS A 110 -9.49 -1.80 -8.19
C LYS A 110 -10.41 -1.40 -9.34
N GLU A 111 -10.13 -0.29 -10.02
CA GLU A 111 -10.91 0.18 -11.17
C GLU A 111 -10.82 -0.79 -12.36
N GLU A 112 -9.64 -1.35 -12.62
CA GLU A 112 -9.43 -2.38 -13.65
C GLU A 112 -10.15 -3.69 -13.31
N LYS A 113 -10.09 -4.15 -12.06
CA LYS A 113 -10.85 -5.33 -11.62
C LYS A 113 -12.36 -5.11 -11.67
N GLN A 114 -12.84 -3.93 -11.27
CA GLN A 114 -14.27 -3.64 -11.24
C GLN A 114 -14.85 -3.44 -12.64
N SER A 115 -14.09 -2.86 -13.57
CA SER A 115 -14.48 -2.76 -14.98
C SER A 115 -14.46 -4.12 -15.69
N THR A 116 -13.45 -4.97 -15.45
CA THR A 116 -13.41 -6.33 -16.04
C THR A 116 -14.55 -7.22 -15.54
N LEU A 117 -14.88 -7.19 -14.25
CA LEU A 117 -16.06 -7.86 -13.68
C LEU A 117 -17.36 -7.36 -14.33
N SER A 118 -17.51 -6.04 -14.49
CA SER A 118 -18.68 -5.46 -15.15
C SER A 118 -18.83 -5.88 -16.62
N LEU A 119 -17.73 -6.02 -17.35
CA LEU A 119 -17.78 -6.45 -18.76
C LEU A 119 -18.09 -7.95 -18.89
N SER A 120 -17.56 -8.79 -17.99
CA SER A 120 -17.87 -10.23 -18.00
C SER A 120 -19.34 -10.51 -17.70
N ASP A 121 -19.92 -9.78 -16.74
CA ASP A 121 -21.33 -9.94 -16.36
C ASP A 121 -22.27 -9.55 -17.53
N GLN A 122 -21.92 -8.47 -18.25
CA GLN A 122 -22.66 -8.05 -19.44
C GLN A 122 -22.53 -9.06 -20.59
N LEU A 123 -21.35 -9.65 -20.80
CA LEU A 123 -21.13 -10.65 -21.85
C LEU A 123 -21.94 -11.93 -21.61
N GLU A 124 -22.03 -12.39 -20.36
CA GLU A 124 -22.81 -13.57 -20.00
C GLU A 124 -24.31 -13.34 -20.27
N GLU A 125 -24.83 -12.15 -19.94
CA GLU A 125 -26.22 -11.78 -20.24
C GLU A 125 -26.50 -11.70 -21.75
N PHE A 126 -25.55 -11.21 -22.54
CA PHE A 126 -25.66 -11.21 -24.01
C PHE A 126 -25.64 -12.62 -24.60
N GLU A 127 -24.78 -13.52 -24.09
CA GLU A 127 -24.72 -14.91 -24.55
C GLU A 127 -26.00 -15.68 -24.27
N ASP A 128 -26.57 -15.52 -23.08
CA ASP A 128 -27.83 -16.18 -22.72
C ASP A 128 -29.00 -15.67 -23.55
N LYS A 129 -29.02 -14.36 -23.85
CA LYS A 129 -30.00 -13.77 -24.74
C LYS A 129 -29.87 -14.30 -26.17
N ALA A 130 -28.63 -14.47 -26.67
CA ALA A 130 -28.37 -15.02 -27.99
C ALA A 130 -28.81 -16.50 -28.11
N LYS A 131 -28.58 -17.32 -27.08
CA LYS A 131 -29.07 -18.71 -27.02
C LYS A 131 -30.59 -18.77 -27.09
N SER A 132 -31.27 -17.96 -26.28
CA SER A 132 -32.74 -17.93 -26.23
C SER A 132 -33.37 -17.55 -27.59
N LEU A 133 -32.78 -16.59 -28.29
CA LEU A 133 -33.22 -16.15 -29.62
C LEU A 133 -33.01 -17.24 -30.67
N ASN A 134 -31.90 -17.97 -30.61
CA ASN A 134 -31.66 -19.04 -31.57
C ASN A 134 -32.63 -20.22 -31.36
N GLU A 135 -32.93 -20.58 -30.10
CA GLU A 135 -33.95 -21.59 -29.79
C GLU A 135 -35.35 -21.20 -30.26
N GLN A 136 -35.73 -19.92 -30.11
CA GLN A 136 -37.00 -19.41 -30.62
C GLN A 136 -37.06 -19.49 -32.15
N ARG A 137 -35.98 -19.11 -32.84
CA ARG A 137 -35.87 -19.18 -34.29
C ARG A 137 -35.97 -20.61 -34.81
N ASP A 138 -35.38 -21.57 -34.11
CA ASP A 138 -35.44 -22.98 -34.49
C ASP A 138 -36.83 -23.60 -34.24
N LYS A 139 -37.52 -23.16 -33.17
CA LYS A 139 -38.95 -23.50 -32.95
C LYS A 139 -39.84 -22.93 -34.05
N GLU A 140 -39.65 -21.68 -34.48
CA GLU A 140 -40.42 -21.08 -35.58
C GLU A 140 -40.22 -21.81 -36.91
N LYS A 141 -38.98 -22.19 -37.24
CA LYS A 141 -38.70 -23.00 -38.44
C LYS A 141 -39.44 -24.32 -38.42
N LEU A 142 -39.47 -24.99 -37.26
CA LEU A 142 -40.18 -26.27 -37.11
C LEU A 142 -41.70 -26.09 -37.28
N ILE A 143 -42.27 -25.05 -36.69
CA ILE A 143 -43.70 -24.72 -36.82
C ILE A 143 -44.06 -24.45 -38.28
N ASN A 144 -43.27 -23.65 -38.99
CA ASN A 144 -43.50 -23.37 -40.41
C ASN A 144 -43.39 -24.63 -41.27
N LYS A 145 -42.45 -25.53 -40.95
CA LYS A 145 -42.31 -26.82 -41.65
C LYS A 145 -43.51 -27.73 -41.43
N ILE A 146 -44.07 -27.77 -40.21
CA ILE A 146 -45.29 -28.51 -39.89
C ILE A 146 -46.51 -27.94 -40.64
N ARG A 147 -46.60 -26.61 -40.77
CA ARG A 147 -47.69 -25.94 -41.48
C ARG A 147 -47.71 -26.29 -42.97
N GLN A 148 -46.54 -26.28 -43.62
CA GLN A 148 -46.38 -26.68 -45.03
C GLN A 148 -46.72 -28.17 -45.28
N THR A 149 -46.42 -29.06 -44.33
CA THR A 149 -46.75 -30.49 -44.47
C THR A 149 -48.24 -30.78 -44.27
N LYS A 150 -48.96 -29.97 -43.50
CA LYS A 150 -50.41 -30.05 -43.39
C LYS A 150 -51.10 -29.59 -44.68
N GLU A 151 -50.67 -28.47 -45.25
CA GLU A 151 -51.18 -27.96 -46.53
C GLU A 151 -50.98 -28.96 -47.69
N GLN A 152 -49.87 -29.71 -47.71
CA GLN A 152 -49.65 -30.78 -48.70
C GLN A 152 -50.54 -32.03 -48.49
N LYS A 153 -50.97 -32.33 -47.26
CA LYS A 153 -51.86 -33.49 -46.98
C LYS A 153 -53.32 -33.20 -47.33
N ASP A 154 -53.78 -31.97 -47.11
CA ASP A 154 -55.16 -31.58 -47.42
C ASP A 154 -55.44 -31.52 -48.93
N VAL A 155 -54.42 -31.26 -49.77
CA VAL A 155 -54.54 -31.27 -51.24
C VAL A 155 -54.51 -32.68 -51.84
N SER A 156 -53.96 -33.68 -51.13
CA SER A 156 -53.87 -35.08 -51.61
C SER A 156 -55.07 -35.95 -51.22
N THR A 157 -56.02 -35.42 -50.44
CA THR A 157 -57.19 -36.17 -49.91
C THR A 157 -58.50 -35.76 -50.60
N LEU A 158 -58.43 -34.89 -51.62
CA LEU A 158 -59.51 -34.59 -52.58
C LEU A 158 -59.22 -35.32 -53.90
#